data_AF-A0A2S8FSU6-F1
#
_entry.id   AF-A0A2S8FSU6-F1
#
_cell.length_a   1.000
_cell.length_b   1.000
_cell.length_c   1.000
_cell.angle_alpha   90.00
_cell.angle_beta   90.00
_cell.angle_gamma   90.00
#
_symmetry.space_group_name_H-M   'P 1'
#
loop_
_entity.id
_entity.type
_entity.pdbx_description
1 polymer ?
#
loop_
_entity_poly.entity_id
_entity_poly.type
_entity_poly.pdbx_seq_one_letter_code
_entity_poly.pdbx_strand_id
1 'polypeptide(L)'
;MDPIPETPTHGTIDLACVLVIVEGTNDIEFLRRISLTLHAHDPDLPNLAEMEQQGHLVFVPFGGSNLPSWTYRFASLGKPEFFLLDHEVPPETEQRQELAEVINQRPQCRAVLTSKRSLENYLHPAAIREVTPIELAFG
;
A
#
# COMPACT_ATOMS: atom_id res chain seq x y z
N MET A 1 17.17 -48.19 -23.87
CA MET A 1 17.37 -47.28 -22.74
C MET A 1 16.73 -45.98 -23.17
N ASP A 2 15.45 -45.82 -22.82
CA ASP A 2 14.67 -44.69 -23.28
C ASP A 2 15.17 -43.40 -22.60
N PRO A 3 15.18 -42.25 -23.30
CA PRO A 3 15.59 -41.00 -22.71
C PRO A 3 14.66 -40.65 -21.54
N ILE A 4 15.28 -40.22 -20.43
CA ILE A 4 14.58 -39.72 -19.25
C ILE A 4 13.78 -38.48 -19.69
N PRO A 5 12.47 -38.38 -19.41
CA PRO A 5 11.71 -37.20 -19.77
C PRO A 5 12.27 -36.00 -19.00
N GLU A 6 12.60 -34.94 -19.72
CA GLU A 6 13.06 -33.69 -19.12
C GLU A 6 11.96 -33.15 -18.19
N THR A 7 12.32 -32.94 -16.92
CA THR A 7 11.46 -32.23 -15.96
C THR A 7 11.08 -30.88 -16.55
N PRO A 8 9.78 -30.50 -16.55
CA PRO A 8 9.39 -29.19 -17.01
C PRO A 8 10.07 -28.15 -16.12
N THR A 9 10.96 -27.37 -16.69
CA THR A 9 11.40 -26.10 -16.11
C THR A 9 10.14 -25.28 -15.91
N HIS A 10 9.68 -25.16 -14.67
CA HIS A 10 8.72 -24.15 -14.30
C HIS A 10 9.35 -22.80 -14.64
N GLY A 11 9.03 -22.30 -15.84
CA GLY A 11 9.40 -20.97 -16.27
C GLY A 11 8.90 -20.00 -15.21
N THR A 12 9.83 -19.30 -14.58
CA THR A 12 9.55 -18.23 -13.64
C THR A 12 8.67 -17.21 -14.33
N ILE A 13 7.36 -17.22 -14.05
CA ILE A 13 6.54 -16.05 -14.30
C ILE A 13 6.85 -15.11 -13.14
N ASP A 14 7.92 -14.34 -13.26
CA ASP A 14 8.10 -13.18 -12.40
C ASP A 14 7.20 -12.07 -12.94
N LEU A 15 5.89 -12.18 -12.64
CA LEU A 15 5.03 -11.02 -12.69
C LEU A 15 5.58 -10.08 -11.63
N ALA A 16 6.08 -8.92 -12.06
CA ALA A 16 6.60 -7.89 -11.17
C ALA A 16 5.47 -7.44 -10.22
N CYS A 17 5.41 -8.07 -9.05
CA CYS A 17 4.44 -7.78 -8.02
C CYS A 17 5.02 -6.72 -7.09
N VAL A 18 4.34 -5.58 -6.97
CA VAL A 18 4.69 -4.52 -6.01
C VAL A 18 4.09 -4.85 -4.65
N LEU A 19 4.89 -4.80 -3.60
CA LEU A 19 4.39 -4.87 -2.23
C LEU A 19 3.95 -3.46 -1.81
N VAL A 20 2.68 -3.30 -1.47
CA VAL A 20 2.12 -2.04 -0.99
C VAL A 20 1.89 -2.15 0.52
N ILE A 21 2.76 -1.52 1.30
CA ILE A 21 2.81 -1.60 2.75
C ILE A 21 2.02 -0.43 3.34
N VAL A 22 1.00 -0.74 4.14
CA VAL A 22 0.05 0.21 4.76
C VAL A 22 -0.18 -0.12 6.23
N GLU A 23 -0.71 0.82 7.02
CA GLU A 23 -0.79 0.67 8.48
C GLU A 23 -1.76 -0.42 8.90
N GLY A 24 -2.93 -0.48 8.26
CA GLY A 24 -4.00 -1.38 8.64
C GLY A 24 -4.87 -1.87 7.48
N THR A 25 -5.82 -2.73 7.82
CA THR A 25 -6.79 -3.27 6.85
C THR A 25 -7.78 -2.23 6.36
N ASN A 26 -8.04 -1.18 7.14
CA ASN A 26 -8.90 -0.06 6.73
C ASN A 26 -8.28 0.69 5.55
N ASP A 27 -6.97 0.93 5.58
CA ASP A 27 -6.21 1.57 4.50
C ASP A 27 -6.33 0.79 3.20
N ILE A 28 -6.17 -0.53 3.28
CA ILE A 28 -6.30 -1.44 2.14
C ILE A 28 -7.68 -1.27 1.51
N GLU A 29 -8.73 -1.32 2.33
CA GLU A 29 -10.10 -1.23 1.83
C GLU A 29 -10.41 0.16 1.27
N PHE A 30 -9.89 1.22 1.90
CA PHE A 30 -9.98 2.58 1.40
C PHE A 30 -9.32 2.70 0.02
N LEU A 31 -8.08 2.24 -0.14
CA LEU A 31 -7.31 2.31 -1.37
C LEU A 31 -7.95 1.50 -2.50
N ARG A 32 -8.47 0.29 -2.22
CA ARG A 32 -9.22 -0.51 -3.19
C ARG A 32 -10.45 0.24 -3.71
N ARG A 33 -11.26 0.78 -2.81
CA ARG A 33 -12.52 1.46 -3.17
C ARG A 33 -12.29 2.77 -3.90
N ILE A 34 -11.37 3.59 -3.39
CA ILE A 34 -11.10 4.91 -3.98
C ILE A 34 -10.45 4.76 -5.35
N SER A 35 -9.51 3.82 -5.53
CA SER A 35 -8.87 3.59 -6.83
C SER A 35 -9.87 3.07 -7.86
N LEU A 36 -10.75 2.13 -7.50
CA LEU A 36 -11.85 1.68 -8.36
C LEU A 36 -12.76 2.84 -8.78
N THR A 37 -13.15 3.68 -7.82
CA THR A 37 -14.02 4.84 -8.08
C THR A 37 -13.34 5.86 -9.00
N LEU A 38 -12.08 6.18 -8.72
CA LEU A 38 -11.29 7.11 -9.54
C LEU A 38 -11.06 6.57 -10.95
N HIS A 39 -10.70 5.28 -11.09
CA HIS A 39 -10.52 4.63 -12.38
C HIS A 39 -11.79 4.64 -13.24
N ALA A 40 -12.97 4.49 -12.62
CA ALA A 40 -14.24 4.57 -13.35
C ALA A 40 -14.52 5.96 -13.95
N HIS A 41 -13.96 7.02 -13.36
CA HIS A 41 -14.05 8.39 -13.86
C HIS A 41 -12.90 8.77 -14.79
N ASP A 42 -11.71 8.22 -14.55
CA ASP A 42 -10.49 8.46 -15.31
C ASP A 42 -9.72 7.13 -15.51
N PRO A 43 -9.90 6.46 -16.66
CA PRO A 43 -9.26 5.18 -16.95
C PRO A 43 -7.73 5.18 -16.96
N ASP A 44 -7.08 6.34 -17.00
CA ASP A 44 -5.61 6.46 -16.93
C ASP A 44 -5.09 6.22 -15.49
N LEU A 45 -5.95 6.32 -14.48
CA LEU A 45 -5.61 6.00 -13.08
C LEU A 45 -5.67 4.48 -12.84
N PRO A 46 -4.79 3.91 -12.00
CA PRO A 46 -4.78 2.47 -11.75
C PRO A 46 -5.99 2.00 -10.91
N ASN A 47 -6.54 0.85 -11.26
CA ASN A 47 -7.50 0.12 -10.43
C ASN A 47 -6.76 -0.85 -9.49
N LEU A 48 -6.49 -0.43 -8.25
CA LEU A 48 -5.68 -1.22 -7.32
C LEU A 48 -6.36 -2.53 -6.89
N ALA A 49 -7.71 -2.56 -6.88
CA ALA A 49 -8.45 -3.76 -6.56
C ALA A 49 -8.27 -4.86 -7.63
N GLU A 50 -8.33 -4.47 -8.90
CA GLU A 50 -8.07 -5.40 -10.02
C GLU A 50 -6.60 -5.82 -10.08
N MET A 51 -5.67 -4.87 -9.90
CA MET A 51 -4.23 -5.16 -9.88
C MET A 51 -3.86 -6.18 -8.79
N GLU A 52 -4.49 -6.10 -7.61
CA GLU A 52 -4.29 -7.09 -6.55
C GLU A 52 -4.86 -8.47 -6.93
N GLN A 53 -6.06 -8.52 -7.50
CA GLN A 53 -6.67 -9.79 -7.96
C GLN A 53 -5.83 -10.48 -9.04
N GLN A 54 -5.14 -9.70 -9.88
CA GLN A 54 -4.24 -10.18 -10.93
C GLN A 54 -2.82 -10.49 -10.42
N GLY A 55 -2.52 -10.20 -9.15
CA GLY A 55 -1.20 -10.41 -8.57
C GLY A 55 -0.13 -9.41 -9.03
N HIS A 56 -0.52 -8.28 -9.62
CA HIS A 56 0.38 -7.18 -9.97
C HIS A 56 0.82 -6.36 -8.74
N LEU A 57 0.03 -6.39 -7.67
CA LEU A 57 0.40 -5.86 -6.37
C LEU A 57 -0.14 -6.74 -5.25
N VAL A 58 0.46 -6.64 -4.07
CA VAL A 58 -0.02 -7.27 -2.84
C VAL A 58 -0.02 -6.22 -1.73
N PHE A 59 -1.16 -6.04 -1.08
CA PHE A 59 -1.23 -5.20 0.12
C PHE A 59 -0.70 -5.95 1.35
N VAL A 60 0.12 -5.26 2.14
CA VAL A 60 0.67 -5.79 3.39
C VAL A 60 0.34 -4.83 4.53
N PRO A 61 -0.54 -5.21 5.47
CA PRO A 61 -0.78 -4.42 6.67
C PRO A 61 0.34 -4.64 7.69
N PHE A 62 0.97 -3.57 8.17
CA PHE A 62 2.09 -3.67 9.12
C PHE A 62 1.68 -3.53 10.60
N GLY A 63 0.46 -3.07 10.88
CA GLY A 63 -0.14 -3.08 12.21
C GLY A 63 0.29 -1.95 13.14
N GLY A 64 0.35 -0.70 12.66
CA GLY A 64 0.40 0.55 13.43
C GLY A 64 1.62 0.83 14.33
N SER A 65 2.18 -0.15 15.03
CA SER A 65 3.10 0.11 16.15
C SER A 65 4.51 -0.46 16.00
N ASN A 66 4.88 -1.00 14.84
CA ASN A 66 6.23 -1.57 14.67
C ASN A 66 6.82 -1.43 13.26
N LEU A 67 6.58 -0.29 12.61
CA LEU A 67 7.07 -0.02 11.26
C LEU A 67 8.59 -0.22 11.07
N PRO A 68 9.49 0.10 12.04
CA PRO A 68 10.92 -0.19 11.91
C PRO A 68 11.25 -1.68 11.70
N SER A 69 10.42 -2.59 12.21
CA SER A 69 10.61 -4.04 12.01
C SER A 69 10.26 -4.50 10.59
N TRP A 70 9.48 -3.70 9.86
CA TRP A 70 9.02 -3.97 8.50
C TRP A 70 9.97 -3.43 7.44
N THR A 71 10.81 -2.45 7.79
CA THR A 71 11.76 -1.76 6.90
C THR A 71 12.61 -2.71 6.06
N TYR A 72 12.98 -3.89 6.57
CA TYR A 72 13.80 -4.85 5.82
C TYR A 72 13.16 -6.22 5.70
N ARG A 73 11.91 -6.38 6.16
CA ARG A 73 11.25 -7.68 6.31
C ARG A 73 11.10 -8.41 4.98
N PHE A 74 10.93 -7.65 3.90
CA PHE A 74 10.74 -8.13 2.54
C PHE A 74 11.94 -7.92 1.62
N ALA A 75 13.03 -7.33 2.11
CA ALA A 75 14.20 -7.01 1.28
C ALA A 75 14.77 -8.25 0.57
N SER A 76 14.71 -9.43 1.21
CA SER A 76 15.18 -10.69 0.61
C SER A 76 14.28 -11.23 -0.50
N LEU A 77 13.05 -10.72 -0.68
CA LEU A 77 12.15 -11.12 -1.76
C LEU A 77 12.53 -10.48 -3.10
N GLY A 78 13.33 -9.39 -3.08
CA GLY A 78 13.75 -8.69 -4.29
C GLY A 78 12.60 -8.09 -5.10
N LYS A 79 11.46 -7.80 -4.46
CA LYS A 79 10.30 -7.16 -5.08
C LYS A 79 10.29 -5.66 -4.81
N PRO A 80 9.72 -4.84 -5.71
CA PRO A 80 9.50 -3.44 -5.43
C PRO A 80 8.60 -3.26 -4.20
N GLU A 81 8.94 -2.29 -3.34
CA GLU A 81 8.22 -1.99 -2.11
C GLU A 81 7.73 -0.53 -2.15
N PHE A 82 6.44 -0.32 -1.89
CA PHE A 82 5.84 1.00 -1.72
C PHE A 82 5.20 1.12 -0.34
N PHE A 83 5.71 2.03 0.48
CA PHE A 83 5.21 2.30 1.82
C PHE A 83 4.38 3.58 1.78
N LEU A 84 3.11 3.47 2.16
CA LEU A 84 2.23 4.61 2.42
C LEU A 84 2.03 4.72 3.92
N LEU A 85 2.55 5.79 4.49
CA LEU A 85 2.55 6.04 5.93
C LEU A 85 1.59 7.19 6.24
N ASP A 86 0.90 7.12 7.37
CA ASP A 86 0.11 8.27 7.81
C ASP A 86 1.01 9.42 8.24
N HIS A 87 0.55 10.67 8.10
CA HIS A 87 1.32 11.81 8.57
C HIS A 87 1.39 11.83 10.11
N GLU A 88 0.29 11.42 10.75
CA GLU A 88 0.03 11.57 12.18
C GLU A 88 0.36 12.96 12.73
N VAL A 89 0.55 13.04 14.05
CA VAL A 89 0.96 14.23 14.79
C VAL A 89 2.32 14.01 15.46
N PRO A 90 3.10 15.07 15.73
CA PRO A 90 4.36 14.94 16.48
C PRO A 90 4.17 14.24 17.83
N PRO A 91 5.11 13.36 18.25
CA PRO A 91 6.42 13.10 17.64
C PRO A 91 6.43 12.01 16.55
N GLU A 92 5.28 11.43 16.22
CA GLU A 92 5.22 10.28 15.31
C GLU A 92 5.45 10.68 13.86
N THR A 93 5.06 11.91 13.48
CA THR A 93 5.33 12.48 12.16
C THR A 93 6.83 12.46 11.86
N GLU A 94 7.66 12.94 12.79
CA GLU A 94 9.11 13.00 12.62
C GLU A 94 9.70 11.59 12.49
N GLN A 95 9.23 10.64 13.31
CA GLN A 95 9.67 9.24 13.24
C GLN A 95 9.35 8.60 11.88
N ARG A 96 8.16 8.88 11.33
CA ARG A 96 7.75 8.38 10.01
C ARG A 96 8.54 9.05 8.89
N GLN A 97 8.88 10.33 9.01
CA GLN A 97 9.74 11.04 8.05
C GLN A 97 11.15 10.45 8.01
N GLU A 98 11.80 10.31 9.16
CA GLU A 98 13.13 9.69 9.28
C GLU A 98 13.13 8.28 8.67
N LEU A 99 12.08 7.51 8.94
CA LEU A 99 11.96 6.18 8.38
C LEU A 99 11.74 6.18 6.86
N ALA A 100 10.91 7.09 6.34
CA ALA A 100 10.71 7.23 4.91
C ALA A 100 12.01 7.58 4.19
N GLU A 101 12.87 8.41 4.79
CA GLU A 101 14.20 8.72 4.27
C GLU A 101 15.08 7.46 4.20
N VAL A 102 15.12 6.64 5.26
CA VAL A 102 15.86 5.38 5.27
C VAL A 102 15.34 4.41 4.21
N ILE A 103 14.02 4.27 4.06
CA ILE A 103 13.41 3.39 3.05
C ILE A 103 13.74 3.87 1.63
N ASN A 104 13.68 5.18 1.39
CA ASN A 104 13.94 5.79 0.08
C ASN A 104 15.40 5.67 -0.38
N GLN A 105 16.34 5.33 0.52
CA GLN A 105 17.72 5.01 0.14
C GLN A 105 17.88 3.59 -0.41
N ARG A 106 16.86 2.72 -0.28
CA ARG A 106 16.91 1.33 -0.73
C ARG A 106 16.51 1.22 -2.22
N PRO A 107 17.14 0.32 -2.99
CA PRO A 107 16.76 0.08 -4.38
C PRO A 107 15.32 -0.44 -4.46
N GLN A 108 14.58 0.01 -5.47
CA GLN A 108 13.19 -0.40 -5.76
C GLN A 108 12.22 -0.17 -4.59
N CYS A 109 12.57 0.70 -3.63
CA CYS A 109 11.72 1.05 -2.51
C CYS A 109 11.30 2.51 -2.62
N ARG A 110 10.06 2.79 -2.24
CA ARG A 110 9.52 4.15 -2.14
C ARG A 110 8.68 4.26 -0.88
N ALA A 111 8.94 5.27 -0.06
CA ALA A 111 8.10 5.63 1.08
C ALA A 111 7.59 7.05 0.93
N VAL A 112 6.30 7.24 1.19
CA VAL A 112 5.63 8.53 1.20
C VAL A 112 4.72 8.64 2.42
N LEU A 113 4.57 9.86 2.93
CA LEU A 113 3.60 10.17 3.97
C LEU A 113 2.36 10.78 3.33
N THR A 114 1.19 10.54 3.92
CA THR A 114 -0.02 11.28 3.57
C THR A 114 0.16 12.78 3.87
N SER A 115 -0.59 13.63 3.17
CA SER A 115 -0.60 15.08 3.42
C SER A 115 -1.60 15.52 4.48
N LYS A 116 -2.65 14.71 4.72
CA LYS A 116 -3.53 14.82 5.89
C LYS A 116 -3.03 13.87 6.98
N ARG A 117 -3.59 13.98 8.19
CA ARG A 117 -3.16 13.19 9.34
C ARG A 117 -3.20 11.67 9.07
N SER A 118 -4.31 11.15 8.56
CA SER A 118 -4.45 9.74 8.15
C SER A 118 -5.28 9.59 6.87
N LEU A 119 -5.31 8.39 6.29
CA LEU A 119 -6.15 8.08 5.13
C LEU A 119 -7.64 8.39 5.36
N GLU A 120 -8.18 8.16 6.56
CA GLU A 120 -9.57 8.47 6.89
C GLU A 120 -9.90 9.95 6.73
N ASN A 121 -8.92 10.85 6.87
CA ASN A 121 -9.14 12.28 6.69
C ASN A 121 -9.35 12.69 5.22
N TYR A 122 -9.14 11.80 4.27
CA TYR A 122 -9.46 12.04 2.86
C TYR A 122 -10.92 11.74 2.51
N LEU A 123 -11.68 11.12 3.42
CA LEU A 123 -13.11 10.94 3.23
C LEU A 123 -13.85 12.28 3.21
N HIS A 124 -14.71 12.47 2.21
CA HIS A 124 -15.51 13.68 2.12
C HIS A 124 -16.56 13.71 3.24
N PRO A 125 -16.80 14.85 3.90
CA PRO A 125 -17.72 14.92 5.04
C PRO A 125 -19.16 14.54 4.70
N ALA A 126 -19.58 14.79 3.45
CA ALA A 126 -20.89 14.37 2.97
C ALA A 126 -21.05 12.83 2.97
N ALA A 127 -20.01 12.09 2.56
CA ALA A 127 -20.05 10.63 2.55
C ALA A 127 -20.17 10.05 3.97
N ILE A 128 -19.53 10.69 4.95
CA ILE A 128 -19.63 10.27 6.36
C ILE A 128 -21.03 10.55 6.92
N ARG A 129 -21.63 11.71 6.59
CA ARG A 129 -23.01 12.05 7.00
C ARG A 129 -24.08 11.18 6.37
N GLU A 130 -23.83 10.63 5.19
CA GLU A 130 -24.78 9.75 4.50
C GLU A 130 -24.95 8.41 5.23
N VAL A 131 -23.89 7.93 5.88
CA VAL A 131 -23.87 6.60 6.52
C VAL A 131 -23.79 6.66 8.05
N THR A 132 -23.67 7.86 8.64
CA THR A 132 -23.61 8.06 10.09
C THR A 132 -24.37 9.32 10.53
N PRO A 133 -24.94 9.34 11.75
CA PRO A 133 -25.60 10.54 12.30
C PRO A 133 -24.59 11.58 12.85
N ILE A 134 -23.29 11.44 12.56
CA ILE A 134 -22.24 12.29 13.14
C ILE A 134 -22.15 13.60 12.37
N GLU A 135 -22.30 14.73 13.07
CA GLU A 135 -21.95 16.04 12.53
C GLU A 135 -20.45 16.30 12.70
N LEU A 136 -19.75 16.42 11.58
CA LEU A 136 -18.34 16.78 11.55
C LEU A 136 -18.19 18.30 11.55
N ALA A 137 -17.60 18.85 12.61
CA ALA A 137 -17.14 20.23 12.64
C ALA A 137 -15.68 20.27 12.17
N PHE A 138 -15.40 21.04 11.12
CA PHE A 138 -14.03 21.30 10.67
C PHE A 138 -13.57 22.61 11.32
N GLY A 139 -12.43 22.54 12.03
CA GLY A 139 -11.72 23.68 12.58
C GLY A 139 -10.53 24.08 11.72
#